data_AF-A0AA96QKV3-F1
#
_entry.id   AF-A0AA96QKV3-F1
#
_cell.length_a   1.000
_cell.length_b   1.000
_cell.length_c   1.000
_cell.angle_alpha   90.00
_cell.angle_beta   90.00
_cell.angle_gamma   90.00
#
_symmetry.space_group_name_H-M   'P 1'
#
loop_
_entity.id
_entity.type
_entity.pdbx_description
1 polymer ?
#
loop_
_entity_poly.entity_id
_entity_poly.type
_entity_poly.pdbx_seq_one_letter_code
_entity_poly.pdbx_strand_id
1 'polypeptide(L)'
;MTSAPPLTTADYPLSINRPELLRTPTGKPITALTMDAVVSGELTAEDLRIAPETLQLQAQLADASGRPQLAANLRRAAEMTAIPDAEVLAMYNALRPRASTGEQLAALADRLEGDYAAPVCAALVREAAEVYARRGLLARPETGADADPGALAGSPEASPVTTAGTAAAARAEQQGAEQEEVQPA
;
A
#
# COMPACT_ATOMS: atom_id res chain seq x y z
N MET A 1 -27.34 22.11 -7.98
CA MET A 1 -26.96 20.74 -7.58
C MET A 1 -27.35 20.58 -6.12
N THR A 2 -28.47 19.91 -5.84
CA THR A 2 -28.94 19.69 -4.47
C THR A 2 -28.03 18.62 -3.86
N SER A 3 -27.13 19.03 -2.97
CA SER A 3 -26.26 18.10 -2.23
C SER A 3 -27.14 17.19 -1.38
N ALA A 4 -26.89 15.88 -1.40
CA ALA A 4 -27.59 14.93 -0.55
C ALA A 4 -27.42 15.32 0.93
N PRO A 5 -28.42 15.08 1.80
CA PRO A 5 -28.31 15.40 3.22
C PRO A 5 -27.10 14.68 3.83
N PRO A 6 -26.36 15.34 4.77
CA PRO A 6 -25.19 14.75 5.39
C PRO A 6 -25.56 13.48 6.18
N LEU A 7 -24.70 12.47 6.14
CA LEU A 7 -24.90 11.22 6.87
C LEU A 7 -24.86 11.45 8.39
N THR A 8 -25.65 10.65 9.11
CA THR A 8 -25.72 10.65 10.57
C THR A 8 -25.30 9.29 11.13
N THR A 9 -25.06 9.20 12.44
CA THR A 9 -24.69 7.94 13.08
C THR A 9 -25.71 6.81 12.91
N ALA A 10 -27.00 7.14 12.66
CA ALA A 10 -28.05 6.16 12.40
C ALA A 10 -27.90 5.45 11.05
N ASP A 11 -27.16 6.03 10.10
CA ASP A 11 -26.93 5.45 8.78
C ASP A 11 -25.86 4.35 8.79
N TYR A 12 -25.16 4.17 9.91
CA TYR A 12 -24.23 3.07 10.09
C TYR A 12 -24.94 1.81 10.65
N PRO A 13 -24.64 0.59 10.16
CA PRO A 13 -23.69 0.26 9.10
C PRO A 13 -24.22 0.53 7.68
N LEU A 14 -23.40 1.15 6.82
CA LEU A 14 -23.81 1.51 5.45
C LEU A 14 -24.25 0.32 4.59
N SER A 15 -23.67 -0.87 4.80
CA SER A 15 -24.03 -2.08 4.05
C SER A 15 -25.45 -2.56 4.31
N ILE A 16 -26.07 -2.16 5.43
CA ILE A 16 -27.43 -2.55 5.81
C ILE A 16 -28.38 -1.37 5.59
N ASN A 17 -28.00 -0.19 6.09
CA ASN A 17 -28.92 0.95 6.18
C ASN A 17 -28.92 1.81 4.91
N ARG A 18 -27.81 1.81 4.13
CA ARG A 18 -27.60 2.64 2.93
C ARG A 18 -26.78 1.92 1.82
N PRO A 19 -27.10 0.67 1.45
CA PRO A 19 -26.30 -0.09 0.48
C PRO A 19 -26.23 0.56 -0.91
N GLU A 20 -27.21 1.40 -1.27
CA GLU A 20 -27.27 2.14 -2.53
C GLU A 20 -26.13 3.16 -2.71
N LEU A 21 -25.49 3.56 -1.60
CA LEU A 21 -24.33 4.46 -1.61
C LEU A 21 -23.02 3.73 -1.87
N LEU A 22 -22.99 2.40 -1.73
CA LEU A 22 -21.76 1.62 -1.77
C LEU A 22 -21.50 1.08 -3.18
N ARG A 23 -20.34 1.47 -3.72
CA ARG A 23 -19.86 1.03 -5.02
C ARG A 23 -18.40 0.60 -4.93
N THR A 24 -18.02 -0.31 -5.81
CA THR A 24 -16.62 -0.68 -6.07
C THR A 24 -15.91 0.47 -6.80
N PRO A 25 -14.58 0.51 -6.84
CA PRO A 25 -13.82 1.51 -7.61
C PRO A 25 -14.18 1.53 -9.10
N THR A 26 -14.59 0.39 -9.64
CA THR A 26 -15.08 0.20 -11.02
C THR A 26 -16.55 0.57 -11.21
N GLY A 27 -17.25 1.00 -10.15
CA GLY A 27 -18.62 1.50 -10.18
C GLY A 27 -19.72 0.46 -9.96
N LYS A 28 -19.38 -0.82 -9.78
CA LYS A 28 -20.36 -1.89 -9.52
C LYS A 28 -21.02 -1.68 -8.14
N PRO A 29 -22.33 -1.90 -7.99
CA PRO A 29 -22.98 -1.80 -6.69
C PRO A 29 -22.51 -2.93 -5.77
N ILE A 30 -22.58 -2.70 -4.44
CA ILE A 30 -22.21 -3.74 -3.46
C ILE A 30 -23.00 -5.05 -3.63
N THR A 31 -24.23 -4.98 -4.13
CA THR A 31 -25.07 -6.15 -4.38
C THR A 31 -24.61 -7.02 -5.55
N ALA A 32 -23.69 -6.53 -6.39
CA ALA A 32 -23.11 -7.31 -7.49
C ALA A 32 -21.98 -8.24 -7.02
N LEU A 33 -21.48 -8.07 -5.79
CA LEU A 33 -20.40 -8.86 -5.19
C LEU A 33 -20.93 -10.25 -4.78
N THR A 34 -21.08 -11.14 -5.76
CA THR A 34 -21.63 -12.50 -5.59
C THR A 34 -20.61 -13.56 -5.98
N MET A 35 -20.75 -14.77 -5.43
CA MET A 35 -19.88 -15.90 -5.80
C MET A 35 -19.97 -16.24 -7.28
N ASP A 36 -21.17 -16.19 -7.87
CA ASP A 36 -21.37 -16.48 -9.29
C ASP A 36 -20.59 -15.50 -10.18
N ALA A 37 -20.62 -14.20 -9.83
CA ALA A 37 -19.89 -13.18 -10.56
C ALA A 37 -18.34 -13.29 -10.40
N VAL A 38 -17.87 -13.87 -9.28
CA VAL A 38 -16.45 -14.22 -9.12
C VAL A 38 -16.10 -15.42 -10.01
N VAL A 39 -16.91 -16.47 -10.00
CA VAL A 39 -16.67 -17.70 -10.78
C VAL A 39 -16.75 -17.45 -12.29
N SER A 40 -17.65 -16.57 -12.73
CA SER A 40 -17.78 -16.19 -14.15
C SER A 40 -16.66 -15.26 -14.64
N GLY A 41 -15.86 -14.70 -13.73
CA GLY A 41 -14.83 -13.70 -14.04
C GLY A 41 -15.39 -12.29 -14.28
N GLU A 42 -16.69 -12.06 -14.05
CA GLU A 42 -17.28 -10.72 -14.08
C GLU A 42 -16.73 -9.82 -12.97
N LEU A 43 -16.31 -10.39 -11.83
CA LEU A 43 -15.60 -9.69 -10.77
C LEU A 43 -14.11 -10.01 -10.78
N THR A 44 -13.32 -8.95 -10.73
CA THR A 44 -11.86 -8.97 -10.63
C THR A 44 -11.42 -8.53 -9.23
N ALA A 45 -10.14 -8.72 -8.91
CA ALA A 45 -9.57 -8.24 -7.64
C ALA A 45 -9.71 -6.71 -7.46
N GLU A 46 -9.72 -5.94 -8.56
CA GLU A 46 -9.93 -4.49 -8.54
C GLU A 46 -11.33 -4.12 -8.01
N ASP A 47 -12.34 -4.92 -8.37
CA ASP A 47 -13.72 -4.71 -7.92
C ASP A 47 -13.86 -4.96 -6.40
N LEU A 48 -12.95 -5.71 -5.79
CA LEU A 48 -12.98 -6.06 -4.37
C LEU A 48 -12.24 -5.05 -3.48
N ARG A 49 -11.72 -3.96 -4.05
CA ARG A 49 -11.15 -2.84 -3.29
C ARG A 49 -12.25 -1.88 -2.81
N ILE A 50 -11.91 -1.05 -1.81
CA ILE A 50 -12.80 0.01 -1.34
C ILE A 50 -12.68 1.24 -2.25
N ALA A 51 -13.81 1.84 -2.62
CA ALA A 51 -13.83 3.09 -3.38
C ALA A 51 -13.51 4.31 -2.47
N PRO A 52 -12.83 5.35 -3.00
CA PRO A 52 -12.52 6.56 -2.24
C PRO A 52 -13.77 7.24 -1.67
N GLU A 53 -14.89 7.22 -2.40
CA GLU A 53 -16.17 7.77 -1.96
C GLU A 53 -16.69 7.06 -0.71
N THR A 54 -16.51 5.73 -0.63
CA THR A 54 -16.93 4.97 0.55
C THR A 54 -16.14 5.40 1.79
N LEU A 55 -14.83 5.63 1.66
CA LEU A 55 -14.00 6.15 2.75
C LEU A 55 -14.41 7.57 3.17
N GLN A 56 -14.83 8.42 2.22
CA GLN A 56 -15.38 9.75 2.52
C GLN A 56 -16.72 9.66 3.26
N LEU A 57 -17.61 8.74 2.89
CA LEU A 57 -18.87 8.51 3.64
C LEU A 57 -18.58 8.03 5.07
N GLN A 58 -17.61 7.12 5.25
CA GLN A 58 -17.18 6.69 6.58
C GLN A 58 -16.54 7.83 7.37
N ALA A 59 -15.81 8.74 6.72
CA ALA A 59 -15.27 9.94 7.37
C ALA A 59 -16.38 10.88 7.86
N GLN A 60 -17.45 11.07 7.08
CA GLN A 60 -18.63 11.84 7.51
C GLN A 60 -19.30 11.21 8.73
N LEU A 61 -19.46 9.87 8.74
CA LEU A 61 -20.00 9.14 9.89
C LEU A 61 -19.10 9.28 11.12
N ALA A 62 -17.78 9.23 10.94
CA ALA A 62 -16.82 9.43 12.02
C ALA A 62 -16.95 10.84 12.63
N ASP A 63 -17.07 11.88 11.81
CA ASP A 63 -17.34 13.25 12.29
C ASP A 63 -18.68 13.36 13.00
N ALA A 64 -19.75 12.79 12.45
CA ALA A 64 -21.08 12.76 13.08
C ALA A 64 -21.07 12.05 14.44
N SER A 65 -20.15 11.09 14.64
CA SER A 65 -19.93 10.39 15.91
C SER A 65 -18.97 11.10 16.87
N GLY A 66 -18.49 12.29 16.54
CA GLY A 66 -17.55 13.06 17.36
C GLY A 66 -16.12 12.52 17.34
N ARG A 67 -15.69 11.88 16.24
CA ARG A 67 -14.35 11.26 16.10
C ARG A 67 -13.54 11.93 14.97
N PRO A 68 -13.11 13.19 15.13
CA PRO A 68 -12.47 13.95 14.04
C PRO A 68 -11.12 13.38 13.59
N GLN A 69 -10.33 12.78 14.49
CA GLN A 69 -9.05 12.16 14.11
C GLN A 69 -9.26 10.92 13.23
N LEU A 70 -10.31 10.13 13.51
CA LEU A 70 -10.68 8.99 12.68
C LEU A 70 -11.17 9.47 11.31
N ALA A 71 -11.99 10.52 11.27
CA ALA A 71 -12.44 11.11 10.01
C ALA A 71 -11.26 11.62 9.16
N ALA A 72 -10.31 12.34 9.78
CA ALA A 72 -9.09 12.78 9.09
C ALA A 72 -8.25 11.60 8.56
N ASN A 73 -8.18 10.49 9.31
CA ASN A 73 -7.50 9.28 8.85
C ASN A 73 -8.19 8.66 7.63
N LEU A 74 -9.51 8.54 7.66
CA LEU A 74 -10.30 7.98 6.56
C LEU A 74 -10.21 8.85 5.30
N ARG A 75 -10.15 10.18 5.43
CA ARG A 75 -9.92 11.09 4.29
C ARG A 75 -8.55 10.90 3.64
N ARG A 76 -7.48 10.74 4.43
CA ARG A 76 -6.17 10.39 3.89
C ARG A 76 -6.19 9.03 3.20
N ALA A 77 -6.83 8.03 3.83
CA ALA A 77 -6.99 6.71 3.23
C ALA A 77 -7.75 6.79 1.89
N ALA A 78 -8.72 7.70 1.76
CA ALA A 78 -9.44 7.92 0.50
C ALA A 78 -8.52 8.44 -0.61
N GLU A 79 -7.60 9.36 -0.31
CA GLU A 79 -6.59 9.78 -1.29
C GLU A 79 -5.66 8.63 -1.67
N MET A 80 -5.30 7.79 -0.70
CA MET A 80 -4.39 6.66 -0.91
C MET A 80 -4.96 5.55 -1.81
N THR A 81 -6.27 5.50 -2.08
CA THR A 81 -6.83 4.48 -2.98
C THR A 81 -6.38 4.65 -4.43
N ALA A 82 -5.93 5.85 -4.83
CA ALA A 82 -5.39 6.11 -6.15
C ALA A 82 -3.91 5.72 -6.29
N ILE A 83 -3.24 5.39 -5.18
CA ILE A 83 -1.81 5.09 -5.14
C ILE A 83 -1.60 3.59 -5.31
N PRO A 84 -0.76 3.12 -6.26
CA PRO A 84 -0.45 1.71 -6.41
C PRO A 84 0.15 1.09 -5.15
N ASP A 85 -0.17 -0.18 -4.86
CA ASP A 85 0.27 -0.89 -3.65
C ASP A 85 1.80 -0.84 -3.43
N ALA A 86 2.59 -0.97 -4.51
CA ALA A 86 4.04 -0.88 -4.45
C ALA A 86 4.54 0.52 -4.02
N GLU A 87 3.88 1.58 -4.49
CA GLU A 87 4.21 2.96 -4.14
C GLU A 87 3.80 3.26 -2.69
N VAL A 88 2.68 2.72 -2.21
CA VAL A 88 2.29 2.81 -0.79
C VAL A 88 3.37 2.21 0.11
N LEU A 89 3.90 1.04 -0.24
CA LEU A 89 5.01 0.41 0.49
C LEU A 89 6.31 1.21 0.40
N ALA A 90 6.62 1.81 -0.75
CA ALA A 90 7.78 2.67 -0.92
C ALA A 90 7.69 3.93 -0.04
N MET A 91 6.55 4.60 -0.03
CA MET A 91 6.26 5.75 0.84
C MET A 91 6.39 5.36 2.32
N TYR A 92 5.82 4.24 2.73
CA TYR A 92 5.94 3.76 4.11
C TYR A 92 7.40 3.55 4.51
N ASN A 93 8.21 2.92 3.64
CA ASN A 93 9.63 2.71 3.91
C ASN A 93 10.41 4.03 3.97
N ALA A 94 10.11 5.00 3.09
CA ALA A 94 10.74 6.32 3.09
C ALA A 94 10.48 7.10 4.39
N LEU A 95 9.29 6.94 4.98
CA LEU A 95 8.91 7.57 6.24
C LEU A 95 9.51 6.89 7.48
N ARG A 96 10.21 5.75 7.35
CA ARG A 96 10.87 5.12 8.49
C ARG A 96 12.05 5.98 8.98
N PRO A 97 12.39 5.92 10.28
CA PRO A 97 13.54 6.63 10.82
C PRO A 97 14.81 6.33 10.02
N ARG A 98 15.56 7.37 9.65
CA ARG A 98 16.83 7.32 8.91
C ARG A 98 16.74 6.80 7.47
N ALA A 99 15.55 6.60 6.91
CA ALA A 99 15.39 6.04 5.58
C ALA A 99 15.48 7.07 4.44
N SER A 100 15.18 8.34 4.71
CA SER A 100 15.15 9.38 3.66
C SER A 100 15.72 10.71 4.12
N THR A 101 16.30 11.45 3.17
CA THR A 101 16.70 12.86 3.35
C THR A 101 15.48 13.77 3.29
N GLY A 102 15.64 15.03 3.73
CA GLY A 102 14.56 16.02 3.63
C GLY A 102 14.12 16.27 2.18
N GLU A 103 15.07 16.30 1.24
CA GLU A 103 14.80 16.47 -0.19
C GLU A 103 14.01 15.29 -0.77
N GLN A 104 14.33 14.06 -0.37
CA GLN A 104 13.59 12.87 -0.80
C GLN A 104 12.15 12.88 -0.29
N LEU A 105 11.92 13.30 0.95
CA LEU A 105 10.58 13.44 1.52
C LEU A 105 9.80 14.59 0.85
N ALA A 106 10.46 15.70 0.52
CA ALA A 106 9.83 16.80 -0.22
C ALA A 106 9.40 16.35 -1.63
N ALA A 107 10.30 15.67 -2.35
CA ALA A 107 9.99 15.10 -3.66
C ALA A 107 8.84 14.08 -3.59
N LEU A 108 8.79 13.24 -2.56
CA LEU A 108 7.68 12.33 -2.31
C LEU A 108 6.36 13.07 -2.10
N ALA A 109 6.35 14.15 -1.31
CA ALA A 109 5.16 14.97 -1.13
C ALA A 109 4.69 15.61 -2.44
N ASP A 110 5.61 16.10 -3.26
CA ASP A 110 5.26 16.71 -4.55
C ASP A 110 4.68 15.68 -5.53
N ARG A 111 5.19 14.43 -5.54
CA ARG A 111 4.58 13.34 -6.32
C ARG A 111 3.18 12.98 -5.81
N LEU A 112 2.97 12.90 -4.50
CA LEU A 112 1.66 12.62 -3.91
C LEU A 112 0.61 13.65 -4.39
N GLU A 113 0.98 14.92 -4.39
CA GLU A 113 0.08 15.99 -4.82
C GLU A 113 -0.10 16.04 -6.35
N GLY A 114 0.98 15.88 -7.12
CA GLY A 114 0.97 16.00 -8.58
C GLY A 114 0.43 14.78 -9.32
N ASP A 115 0.93 13.59 -8.99
CA ASP A 115 0.66 12.36 -9.75
C ASP A 115 -0.62 11.67 -9.25
N TYR A 116 -0.92 11.78 -7.95
CA TYR A 116 -2.02 11.05 -7.30
C TYR A 116 -3.14 11.94 -6.77
N ALA A 117 -3.03 13.27 -6.93
CA ALA A 117 -3.98 14.23 -6.38
C ALA A 117 -4.28 14.01 -4.89
N ALA A 118 -3.23 13.73 -4.09
CA ALA A 118 -3.29 13.42 -2.66
C ALA A 118 -2.72 14.55 -1.79
N PRO A 119 -3.34 15.74 -1.75
CA PRO A 119 -2.80 16.91 -1.06
C PRO A 119 -2.76 16.76 0.46
N VAL A 120 -3.69 16.03 1.08
CA VAL A 120 -3.68 15.81 2.54
C VAL A 120 -2.54 14.86 2.93
N CYS A 121 -2.30 13.82 2.15
CA CYS A 121 -1.14 12.94 2.32
C CYS A 121 0.17 13.69 2.07
N ALA A 122 0.26 14.52 1.02
CA ALA A 122 1.44 15.34 0.74
C ALA A 122 1.77 16.30 1.88
N ALA A 123 0.77 16.99 2.43
CA ALA A 123 0.95 17.88 3.59
C ALA A 123 1.50 17.13 4.81
N LEU A 124 1.01 15.91 5.08
CA LEU A 124 1.51 15.08 6.17
C LEU A 124 2.99 14.69 5.98
N VAL A 125 3.40 14.37 4.75
CA VAL A 125 4.81 14.05 4.45
C VAL A 125 5.71 15.28 4.61
N ARG A 126 5.25 16.47 4.21
CA ARG A 126 5.98 17.73 4.43
C ARG A 126 6.17 18.02 5.92
N GLU A 127 5.11 17.87 6.72
CA GLU A 127 5.20 18.00 8.18
C GLU A 127 6.18 16.99 8.78
N ALA A 128 6.14 15.73 8.30
CA ALA A 128 7.08 14.70 8.74
C ALA A 128 8.53 15.09 8.44
N ALA A 129 8.82 15.63 7.26
CA ALA A 129 10.16 16.09 6.89
C ALA A 129 10.69 17.18 7.85
N GLU A 130 9.85 18.16 8.19
CA GLU A 130 10.20 19.22 9.16
C GLU A 130 10.44 18.67 10.57
N VAL A 131 9.58 17.76 11.03
CA VAL A 131 9.73 17.11 12.34
C VAL A 131 10.99 16.24 12.37
N TYR A 132 11.28 15.51 11.30
CA TYR A 132 12.44 14.63 11.21
C TYR A 132 13.75 15.43 11.20
N ALA A 133 13.78 16.58 10.52
CA ALA A 133 14.92 17.49 10.57
C ALA A 133 15.17 17.96 12.01
N ARG A 134 14.14 18.45 12.71
CA ARG A 134 14.25 18.92 14.10
C ARG A 134 14.67 17.82 15.09
N ARG A 135 14.26 16.58 14.84
CA ARG A 135 14.53 15.43 15.72
C ARG A 135 15.74 14.59 15.33
N GLY A 136 16.47 14.98 14.27
CA GLY A 136 17.61 14.22 13.76
C GLY A 136 17.25 12.81 13.27
N LEU A 137 16.06 12.64 12.68
CA LEU A 137 15.55 11.37 12.16
C LEU A 137 15.73 11.21 10.64
N LEU A 138 16.21 12.24 9.95
CA LEU A 138 16.56 12.13 8.53
C LEU A 138 17.75 11.17 8.32
N ALA A 139 17.83 10.62 7.11
CA ALA A 139 19.01 9.90 6.66
C ALA A 139 20.26 10.78 6.86
N ARG A 140 21.35 10.15 7.31
CA ARG A 140 22.64 10.83 7.35
C ARG A 140 23.20 10.86 5.93
N PRO A 141 23.91 11.94 5.53
CA PRO A 141 24.72 11.86 4.33
C PRO A 141 25.67 10.67 4.49
N GLU A 142 25.79 9.86 3.44
CA GLU A 142 26.81 8.82 3.34
C GLU A 142 28.17 9.49 3.56
N THR A 143 28.78 9.32 4.73
CA THR A 143 30.15 9.78 4.96
C THR A 143 31.08 8.86 4.17
N GLY A 144 31.25 9.13 2.88
CA GLY A 144 32.36 8.57 2.11
C GLY A 144 33.66 9.24 2.54
N ALA A 145 34.23 8.81 3.67
CA ALA A 145 35.66 8.91 4.05
C ALA A 145 35.89 8.54 5.52
N ASP A 146 35.74 7.27 5.87
CA ASP A 146 36.76 6.62 6.71
C ASP A 146 37.76 5.97 5.75
N ALA A 147 38.47 6.82 4.99
CA ALA A 147 39.69 6.41 4.35
C ALA A 147 40.74 6.37 5.46
N ASP A 148 40.94 5.18 6.04
CA ASP A 148 42.13 4.90 6.82
C ASP A 148 43.35 5.01 5.88
N PRO A 149 44.25 6.00 6.03
CA PRO A 149 45.44 6.11 5.19
C PRO A 149 46.59 5.21 5.69
N GLY A 150 46.32 4.22 6.56
CA GLY A 150 47.33 3.48 7.30
C GLY A 150 47.29 1.95 7.18
N ALA A 151 47.12 1.36 6.00
CA ALA A 151 47.36 -0.08 5.83
C ALA A 151 47.97 -0.42 4.45
N LEU A 152 49.27 -0.12 4.30
CA LEU A 152 50.10 -0.70 3.25
C LEU A 152 50.74 -2.00 3.74
N ALA A 153 50.73 -2.98 2.82
CA ALA A 153 51.61 -4.14 2.71
C ALA A 153 51.30 -5.39 3.57
N GLY A 154 50.62 -6.35 2.93
CA GLY A 154 50.58 -7.75 3.33
C GLY A 154 49.80 -8.60 2.32
N SER A 155 50.41 -8.90 1.18
CA SER A 155 49.99 -10.00 0.27
C SER A 155 51.07 -11.08 0.30
N PRO A 156 50.85 -12.33 -0.15
CA PRO A 156 49.59 -13.06 -0.38
C PRO A 156 49.59 -14.49 0.24
N GLU A 157 48.42 -15.10 0.45
CA GLU A 157 48.28 -16.54 0.22
C GLU A 157 46.97 -16.84 -0.52
N ALA A 158 47.13 -17.50 -1.67
CA ALA A 158 46.10 -18.15 -2.45
C ALA A 158 45.53 -19.34 -1.65
N SER A 159 44.33 -19.87 -1.86
CA SER A 159 43.76 -20.36 -3.12
C SER A 159 42.36 -20.99 -2.82
N PRO A 160 41.61 -21.60 -3.76
CA PRO A 160 40.31 -21.07 -4.20
C PRO A 160 39.13 -22.01 -3.91
N VAL A 161 37.89 -21.50 -4.05
CA VAL A 161 36.74 -22.34 -4.45
C VAL A 161 35.98 -21.63 -5.57
N THR A 162 35.99 -22.30 -6.72
CA THR A 162 35.35 -21.94 -7.99
C THR A 162 33.85 -22.25 -7.98
N THR A 163 33.09 -21.27 -8.43
CA THR A 163 31.92 -21.27 -9.35
C THR A 163 31.24 -22.60 -9.72
N ALA A 164 29.89 -22.58 -9.67
CA ALA A 164 28.97 -22.86 -10.80
C ALA A 164 27.71 -23.63 -10.35
N GLY A 165 26.52 -23.17 -10.78
CA GLY A 165 25.26 -23.85 -10.50
C GLY A 165 24.03 -23.16 -11.11
N THR A 166 24.09 -22.92 -12.42
CA THR A 166 23.01 -22.41 -13.28
C THR A 166 21.80 -23.36 -13.33
N ALA A 167 20.60 -22.79 -13.41
CA ALA A 167 19.37 -23.30 -14.07
C ALA A 167 19.01 -24.79 -14.01
N ALA A 168 17.92 -25.14 -13.31
CA ALA A 168 17.01 -26.23 -13.69
C ALA A 168 15.75 -26.24 -12.79
N ALA A 169 14.66 -25.60 -13.22
CA ALA A 169 13.33 -25.85 -12.66
C ALA A 169 12.27 -25.69 -13.76
N ALA A 170 12.41 -26.52 -14.81
CA ALA A 170 11.39 -26.74 -15.83
C ALA A 170 11.52 -28.18 -16.33
N ARG A 171 10.97 -29.14 -15.57
CA ARG A 171 10.47 -30.47 -16.01
C ARG A 171 10.22 -31.36 -14.79
N ALA A 172 8.98 -31.35 -14.30
CA ALA A 172 8.41 -32.44 -13.50
C ALA A 172 6.87 -32.35 -13.55
N GLU A 173 6.31 -32.25 -14.75
CA GLU A 173 5.02 -32.88 -15.05
C GLU A 173 5.33 -34.23 -15.70
N GLN A 174 4.51 -35.23 -15.40
CA GLN A 174 4.64 -36.67 -15.72
C GLN A 174 5.39 -37.50 -14.68
N GLN A 175 4.70 -37.80 -13.57
CA GLN A 175 4.58 -39.15 -12.99
C GLN A 175 3.73 -39.05 -11.72
N GLY A 176 2.46 -39.44 -11.83
CA GLY A 176 1.50 -39.39 -10.72
C GLY A 176 0.04 -39.57 -11.16
N ALA A 177 -0.18 -40.32 -12.24
CA ALA A 177 -1.48 -40.87 -12.61
C ALA A 177 -1.30 -42.40 -12.71
N GLU A 178 -2.35 -43.14 -12.34
CA GLU A 178 -2.44 -44.62 -12.23
C GLU A 178 -1.79 -45.15 -10.94
N GLN A 179 -2.57 -45.34 -9.87
CA GLN A 179 -3.24 -46.60 -9.45
C GLN A 179 -4.00 -46.26 -8.14
N GLU A 180 -5.16 -46.77 -7.74
CA GLU A 180 -6.01 -47.89 -8.16
C GLU A 180 -7.39 -47.71 -7.47
N GLU A 181 -8.37 -48.36 -8.05
CA GLU A 181 -9.82 -48.24 -7.94
C GLU A 181 -10.40 -49.19 -6.85
N VAL A 182 -11.36 -48.70 -6.05
CA VAL A 182 -12.60 -49.37 -5.56
C VAL A 182 -12.53 -50.71 -4.78
N GLN A 183 -13.11 -50.73 -3.57
CA GLN A 183 -14.34 -51.53 -3.28
C GLN A 183 -15.08 -51.07 -1.99
N PRO A 184 -16.44 -51.06 -1.97
CA PRO A 184 -17.26 -50.58 -0.84
C PRO A 184 -17.78 -51.72 0.06
N ALA A 185 -18.50 -51.34 1.13
CA ALA A 185 -19.35 -52.19 1.95
C ALA A 185 -20.83 -51.85 1.74
#